data_AF-A0A2G9LRI1-F1
#
_entry.id   AF-A0A2G9LRI1-F1
#
_cell.length_a   1.000
_cell.length_b   1.000
_cell.length_c   1.000
_cell.angle_alpha   90.00
_cell.angle_beta   90.00
_cell.angle_gamma   90.00
#
_symmetry.space_group_name_H-M   'P 1'
#
loop_
_entity.id
_entity.type
_entity.pdbx_description
1 polymer ?
#
loop_
_entity_poly.entity_id
_entity_poly.type
_entity_poly.pdbx_seq_one_letter_code
_entity_poly.pdbx_strand_id
1 'polypeptide(L)'
;KTVIKETPAVETKSDVVKRELAEYIRRSEISETPKQQMVNPNIVNVNVDANGNSTQQPRDDSDLKELRKNDEKISDKIEVINLKMDSRMDRVDENVKASISDVKKEIDYLKKKEKKVFIASTGGKKLHNPNCMVAQRIPEAKRVLIHDMEEAIKKGYTACSVCCPVQEVKIEAK
;
A
#
# COMPACT_ATOMS: atom_id res chain seq x y z
N LYS A 1 13.14 -49.11 18.45
CA LYS A 1 13.34 -47.66 18.27
C LYS A 1 12.70 -47.26 16.95
N THR A 2 11.47 -46.76 17.01
CA THR A 2 10.70 -46.34 15.83
C THR A 2 11.18 -44.95 15.44
N VAL A 3 11.76 -44.82 14.25
CA VAL A 3 12.20 -43.52 13.70
C VAL A 3 10.96 -42.87 13.08
N ILE A 4 10.40 -41.89 13.78
CA ILE A 4 9.31 -41.07 13.26
C ILE A 4 9.96 -40.04 12.33
N LYS A 5 9.70 -40.13 11.04
CA LYS A 5 10.10 -39.12 10.06
C LYS A 5 9.13 -37.96 10.16
N GLU A 6 9.58 -36.82 10.66
CA GLU A 6 8.79 -35.60 10.66
C GLU A 6 8.56 -35.13 9.22
N THR A 7 7.29 -34.97 8.84
CA THR A 7 6.92 -34.37 7.57
C THR A 7 7.08 -32.86 7.63
N PRO A 8 7.66 -32.21 6.60
CA PRO A 8 7.83 -30.77 6.59
C PRO A 8 6.48 -30.06 6.62
N ALA A 9 6.40 -28.99 7.41
CA ALA A 9 5.20 -28.17 7.54
C ALA A 9 4.81 -27.58 6.18
N VAL A 10 3.52 -27.68 5.83
CA VAL A 10 2.96 -27.08 4.62
C VAL A 10 2.92 -25.56 4.81
N GLU A 11 3.73 -24.84 4.04
CA GLU A 11 3.73 -23.38 4.06
C GLU A 11 2.44 -22.82 3.50
N THR A 12 1.91 -21.80 4.17
CA THR A 12 0.73 -21.09 3.67
C THR A 12 1.15 -20.03 2.66
N LYS A 13 0.20 -19.61 1.80
CA LYS A 13 0.42 -18.46 0.89
C LYS A 13 0.82 -17.19 1.63
N SER A 14 0.40 -17.02 2.89
CA SER A 14 0.80 -15.88 3.72
C SER A 14 2.29 -15.92 4.07
N ASP A 15 2.84 -17.12 4.29
CA ASP A 15 4.25 -17.30 4.66
C ASP A 15 5.17 -16.99 3.48
N VAL A 16 4.75 -17.31 2.26
CA VAL A 16 5.46 -16.96 1.02
C VAL A 16 5.53 -15.44 0.85
N VAL A 17 4.39 -14.73 1.00
CA VAL A 17 4.35 -13.27 0.85
C VAL A 17 5.21 -12.58 1.92
N LYS A 18 5.20 -13.07 3.17
CA LYS A 18 6.05 -12.53 4.23
C LYS A 18 7.54 -12.71 3.91
N ARG A 19 7.94 -13.85 3.33
CA ARG A 19 9.33 -14.10 2.93
C ARG A 19 9.76 -13.18 1.80
N GLU A 20 8.94 -13.03 0.77
CA GLU A 20 9.23 -12.15 -0.36
C GLU A 20 9.33 -10.68 0.08
N LEU A 21 8.44 -10.22 0.96
CA LEU A 21 8.48 -8.86 1.51
C LEU A 21 9.75 -8.63 2.35
N ALA A 22 10.13 -9.60 3.18
CA ALA A 22 11.36 -9.51 3.97
C ALA A 22 12.62 -9.49 3.09
N GLU A 23 12.62 -10.23 1.98
CA GLU A 23 13.72 -10.22 1.02
C GLU A 23 13.80 -8.90 0.25
N TYR A 24 12.65 -8.32 -0.11
CA TYR A 24 12.57 -7.00 -0.72
C TYR A 24 13.14 -5.91 0.19
N ILE A 25 12.75 -5.89 1.48
CA ILE A 25 13.26 -4.93 2.46
C ILE A 25 14.78 -5.06 2.61
N ARG A 26 15.29 -6.29 2.72
CA ARG A 26 16.73 -6.55 2.80
C ARG A 26 17.47 -6.03 1.56
N ARG A 27 16.90 -6.17 0.36
CA ARG A 27 17.49 -5.65 -0.88
C ARG A 27 17.47 -4.12 -0.94
N SER A 28 16.43 -3.46 -0.41
CA SER A 28 16.37 -1.99 -0.38
C SER A 28 17.40 -1.38 0.59
N GLU A 29 17.64 -2.01 1.75
CA GLU A 29 18.60 -1.52 2.76
C GLU A 29 20.06 -1.62 2.29
N ILE A 30 20.40 -2.57 1.41
CA ILE A 30 21.76 -2.74 0.88
C ILE A 30 22.14 -1.59 -0.08
N SER A 31 21.17 -0.83 -0.59
CA SER A 31 21.43 0.32 -1.49
C SER A 31 21.86 1.61 -0.76
N GLU A 32 21.75 1.64 0.56
CA GLU A 32 22.18 2.76 1.41
C GLU A 32 23.51 2.47 2.12
N THR A 33 24.42 1.67 1.53
CA THR A 33 25.82 1.84 1.93
C THR A 33 26.13 3.32 1.76
N PRO A 34 26.55 4.04 2.82
CA PRO A 34 26.98 5.41 2.68
C PRO A 34 27.99 5.35 1.56
N LYS A 35 27.72 6.04 0.44
CA LYS A 35 28.76 6.28 -0.54
C LYS A 35 29.87 6.83 0.29
N GLN A 36 30.92 6.04 0.55
CA GLN A 36 32.15 6.54 1.11
C GLN A 36 32.39 7.73 0.22
N GLN A 37 32.23 8.91 0.81
CA GLN A 37 32.55 10.15 0.16
C GLN A 37 34.00 9.90 -0.18
N MET A 38 34.26 9.55 -1.43
CA MET A 38 35.57 9.70 -2.01
C MET A 38 35.71 11.21 -1.96
N VAL A 39 36.14 11.70 -0.80
CA VAL A 39 36.72 13.02 -0.62
C VAL A 39 37.78 13.01 -1.69
N ASN A 40 37.44 13.62 -2.81
CA ASN A 40 38.32 13.77 -3.95
C ASN A 40 39.56 14.43 -3.34
N PRO A 41 40.72 13.74 -3.23
CA PRO A 41 41.89 14.31 -2.59
C PRO A 41 42.58 15.30 -3.54
N ASN A 42 41.79 16.07 -4.31
CA ASN A 42 42.15 17.44 -4.65
C ASN A 42 42.05 18.28 -3.37
N ILE A 43 42.91 17.93 -2.40
CA ILE A 43 43.45 18.87 -1.44
C ILE A 43 44.13 19.89 -2.33
N VAL A 44 43.43 21.00 -2.55
CA VAL A 44 44.01 22.20 -3.14
C VAL A 44 45.20 22.49 -2.22
N ASN A 45 46.43 22.25 -2.70
CA ASN A 45 47.62 22.68 -2.00
C ASN A 45 47.55 24.21 -1.98
N VAL A 46 46.92 24.73 -0.93
CA VAL A 46 46.96 26.15 -0.65
C VAL A 46 48.37 26.38 -0.17
N ASN A 47 49.26 26.79 -1.08
CA ASN A 47 50.55 27.33 -0.72
C ASN A 47 50.28 28.62 0.04
N VAL A 48 50.09 28.49 1.35
CA VAL A 48 50.07 29.61 2.29
C VAL A 48 51.52 30.04 2.46
N ASP A 49 51.80 31.29 2.11
CA ASP A 49 53.08 31.90 2.45
C ASP A 49 53.21 32.05 3.98
N ALA A 50 54.41 32.38 4.45
CA ALA A 50 54.69 32.53 5.89
C ALA A 50 53.87 33.63 6.59
N ASN A 51 53.11 34.44 5.83
CA ASN A 51 52.25 35.51 6.33
C ASN A 51 50.76 35.14 6.31
N GLY A 52 50.42 33.89 5.93
CA GLY A 52 49.03 33.44 5.83
C GLY A 52 48.25 34.05 4.65
N ASN A 53 48.94 34.68 3.70
CA ASN A 53 48.31 35.33 2.57
C ASN A 53 48.23 34.35 1.39
N SER A 54 47.02 33.89 1.08
CA SER A 54 46.78 33.02 -0.07
C SER A 54 46.93 33.85 -1.34
N THR A 55 48.06 33.70 -2.03
CA THR A 55 48.27 34.31 -3.34
C THR A 55 47.44 33.53 -4.35
N GLN A 56 46.17 33.90 -4.50
CA GLN A 56 45.38 33.46 -5.65
C GLN A 56 46.01 34.10 -6.88
N GLN A 57 46.68 33.29 -7.72
CA GLN A 57 47.00 33.76 -9.07
C GLN A 57 45.68 34.19 -9.73
N PRO A 58 45.64 35.36 -10.38
CA PRO A 58 44.45 35.78 -11.12
C PRO A 58 44.14 34.66 -12.11
N ARG A 59 42.99 34.01 -11.95
CA ARG A 59 42.56 33.00 -12.92
C ARG A 59 42.32 33.72 -14.22
N ASP A 60 43.03 33.32 -15.26
CA ASP A 60 42.94 33.90 -16.59
C ASP A 60 41.46 33.88 -17.05
N ASP A 61 40.99 34.96 -17.69
CA ASP A 61 39.61 35.12 -18.19
C ASP A 61 39.15 33.97 -19.12
N SER A 62 40.11 33.18 -19.63
CA SER A 62 39.93 31.92 -20.34
C SER A 62 39.06 30.93 -19.56
N ASP A 63 39.42 30.65 -18.31
CA ASP A 63 38.81 29.58 -17.51
C ASP A 63 37.37 29.93 -17.14
N LEU A 64 37.10 31.22 -16.90
CA LEU A 64 35.76 31.70 -16.57
C LEU A 64 34.79 31.56 -17.75
N LYS A 65 35.27 31.70 -18.99
CA LYS A 65 34.44 31.50 -20.20
C LYS A 65 34.09 30.03 -20.40
N GLU A 66 35.00 29.12 -20.09
CA GLU A 66 34.75 27.68 -20.20
C GLU A 66 33.73 27.21 -19.15
N LEU A 67 33.87 27.68 -17.90
CA LEU A 67 32.90 27.39 -16.83
C LEU A 67 31.49 27.83 -17.21
N ARG A 68 31.33 29.05 -17.73
CA ARG A 68 30.01 29.55 -18.17
C ARG A 68 29.37 28.69 -19.28
N LYS A 69 30.18 28.24 -20.25
CA LYS A 69 29.69 27.34 -21.31
C LYS A 69 29.28 25.98 -20.76
N ASN A 70 29.93 25.50 -19.71
CA ASN A 70 29.56 24.24 -19.06
C ASN A 70 28.29 24.39 -18.22
N ASP A 71 28.13 25.50 -17.50
CA ASP A 71 26.91 25.80 -16.75
C ASP A 71 25.68 25.89 -17.67
N GLU A 72 25.82 26.54 -18.83
CA GLU A 72 24.76 26.61 -19.85
C GLU A 72 24.38 25.20 -20.35
N LYS A 73 25.38 24.38 -20.72
CA LYS A 73 25.15 22.98 -21.13
C LYS A 73 24.53 22.12 -20.02
N ILE A 74 24.83 22.40 -18.76
CA ILE A 74 24.24 21.68 -17.62
C ILE A 74 22.79 22.12 -17.45
N SER A 75 22.50 23.42 -17.56
CA SER A 75 21.15 23.97 -17.49
C SER A 75 20.24 23.34 -18.55
N ASP A 76 20.67 23.30 -19.81
CA ASP A 76 19.92 22.68 -20.91
C ASP A 76 19.63 21.19 -20.65
N LYS A 77 20.61 20.46 -20.09
CA LYS A 77 20.44 19.03 -19.76
C LYS A 77 19.42 18.83 -18.65
N ILE A 78 19.39 19.71 -17.65
CA ILE A 78 18.41 19.65 -16.55
C ILE A 78 17.00 19.88 -17.10
N GLU A 79 16.81 20.85 -17.99
CA GLU A 79 15.51 21.11 -18.62
C GLU A 79 15.01 19.89 -19.41
N VAL A 80 15.87 19.27 -20.23
CA VAL A 80 15.52 18.05 -20.98
C VAL A 80 15.17 16.88 -20.05
N ILE A 81 15.85 16.75 -18.90
CA ILE A 81 15.53 15.71 -17.91
C ILE A 81 14.16 15.96 -17.28
N ASN A 82 13.88 17.20 -16.87
CA ASN A 82 12.59 17.55 -16.26
C ASN A 82 11.43 17.29 -17.23
N LEU A 83 11.53 17.72 -18.49
CA LEU A 83 10.53 17.45 -19.52
C LEU A 83 10.30 15.93 -19.74
N LYS A 84 11.37 15.13 -19.68
CA LYS A 84 11.26 13.66 -19.77
C LYS A 84 10.61 13.06 -18.52
N MET A 85 10.84 13.62 -17.33
CA MET A 85 10.20 13.13 -16.10
C MET A 85 8.70 13.42 -16.11
N ASP A 86 8.28 14.62 -16.51
CA ASP A 86 6.87 15.00 -16.57
C ASP A 86 6.09 14.09 -17.53
N SER A 87 6.62 13.87 -18.74
CA SER A 87 5.99 12.95 -19.71
C SER A 87 5.92 11.49 -19.25
N ARG A 88 6.81 11.06 -18.33
CA ARG A 88 6.77 9.72 -17.74
C ARG A 88 5.74 9.64 -16.63
N MET A 89 5.58 10.69 -15.83
CA MET A 89 4.57 10.74 -14.76
C MET A 89 3.15 10.62 -15.33
N ASP A 90 2.83 11.33 -16.41
CA ASP A 90 1.50 11.23 -17.04
C ASP A 90 1.15 9.79 -17.48
N ARG A 91 2.14 9.05 -17.99
CA ARG A 91 1.95 7.65 -18.41
C ARG A 91 1.78 6.70 -17.22
N VAL A 92 2.46 6.98 -16.11
CA VAL A 92 2.29 6.20 -14.87
C VAL A 92 0.89 6.42 -14.33
N ASP A 93 0.38 7.66 -14.34
CA ASP A 93 -0.94 7.99 -13.84
C ASP A 93 -2.06 7.25 -14.58
N GLU A 94 -2.01 7.17 -15.91
CA GLU A 94 -3.04 6.46 -16.68
C GLU A 94 -3.01 4.94 -16.42
N ASN A 95 -1.83 4.33 -16.34
CA ASN A 95 -1.71 2.91 -16.03
C ASN A 95 -2.17 2.58 -14.60
N VAL A 96 -1.86 3.46 -13.64
CA VAL A 96 -2.30 3.33 -12.25
C VAL A 96 -3.82 3.49 -12.16
N LYS A 97 -4.41 4.48 -12.84
CA LYS A 97 -5.87 4.68 -12.88
C LYS A 97 -6.60 3.46 -13.43
N ALA A 98 -6.11 2.88 -14.53
CA ALA A 98 -6.68 1.66 -15.12
C ALA A 98 -6.65 0.51 -14.12
N SER A 99 -5.50 0.27 -13.49
CA SER A 99 -5.32 -0.79 -12.49
C SER A 99 -6.25 -0.60 -11.27
N ILE A 100 -6.39 0.65 -10.78
CA ILE A 100 -7.29 0.98 -9.67
C ILE A 100 -8.75 0.71 -10.04
N SER A 101 -9.15 1.01 -11.29
CA SER A 101 -10.51 0.77 -11.77
C SER A 101 -10.88 -0.71 -11.72
N ASP A 102 -9.98 -1.59 -12.17
CA ASP A 102 -10.23 -3.02 -12.19
C ASP A 102 -10.26 -3.62 -10.78
N VAL A 103 -9.35 -3.18 -9.89
CA VAL A 103 -9.40 -3.57 -8.46
C VAL A 103 -10.70 -3.12 -7.80
N LYS A 104 -11.20 -1.91 -8.11
CA LYS A 104 -12.50 -1.43 -7.58
C LYS A 104 -13.66 -2.32 -8.03
N LYS A 105 -13.71 -2.70 -9.31
CA LYS A 105 -14.75 -3.60 -9.83
C LYS A 105 -14.73 -4.96 -9.12
N GLU A 106 -13.55 -5.50 -8.87
CA GLU A 106 -13.39 -6.77 -8.15
C GLU A 106 -13.86 -6.65 -6.69
N ILE A 107 -13.49 -5.57 -6.00
CA ILE A 107 -13.98 -5.29 -4.63
C ILE A 107 -15.51 -5.19 -4.61
N ASP A 108 -16.11 -4.49 -5.57
CA ASP A 108 -17.56 -4.35 -5.64
C ASP A 108 -18.25 -5.68 -5.95
N TYR A 109 -17.65 -6.52 -6.80
CA TYR A 109 -18.12 -7.87 -7.06
C TYR A 109 -18.04 -8.74 -5.80
N LEU A 110 -16.93 -8.72 -5.07
CA LEU A 110 -16.76 -9.46 -3.83
C LEU A 110 -17.72 -8.98 -2.74
N LYS A 111 -17.93 -7.66 -2.59
CA LYS A 111 -18.94 -7.11 -1.67
C LYS A 111 -20.36 -7.56 -2.01
N LYS A 112 -20.70 -7.66 -3.30
CA LYS A 112 -21.99 -8.23 -3.73
C LYS A 112 -22.08 -9.73 -3.46
N LYS A 113 -20.95 -10.44 -3.54
CA LYS A 113 -20.87 -11.89 -3.32
C LYS A 113 -20.79 -12.28 -1.85
N GLU A 114 -20.33 -11.40 -0.97
CA GLU A 114 -20.40 -11.54 0.49
C GLU A 114 -21.85 -11.54 0.94
N LYS A 115 -22.49 -12.72 0.83
CA LYS A 115 -23.80 -12.99 1.40
C LYS A 115 -23.68 -12.82 2.90
N LYS A 116 -24.17 -11.69 3.42
CA LYS A 116 -24.29 -11.46 4.87
C LYS A 116 -25.13 -12.60 5.45
N VAL A 117 -24.50 -13.40 6.30
CA VAL A 117 -25.20 -14.46 7.04
C VAL A 117 -25.82 -13.82 8.26
N PHE A 118 -27.11 -14.02 8.46
CA PHE A 118 -27.86 -13.64 9.65
C PHE A 118 -28.25 -14.89 10.43
N ILE A 119 -28.31 -14.78 11.74
CA ILE A 119 -28.71 -15.86 12.64
C ILE A 119 -30.06 -15.49 13.27
N ALA A 120 -31.02 -16.39 13.17
CA ALA A 120 -32.25 -16.35 13.94
C ALA A 120 -32.35 -17.57 14.87
N SER A 121 -33.23 -17.51 15.85
CA SER A 121 -33.63 -18.69 16.64
C SER A 121 -34.84 -19.35 16.00
N THR A 122 -34.96 -20.68 16.02
CA THR A 122 -36.12 -21.42 15.48
C THR A 122 -37.47 -20.95 16.04
N GLY A 123 -37.51 -20.49 17.30
CA GLY A 123 -38.72 -19.92 17.92
C GLY A 123 -38.74 -18.39 17.98
N GLY A 124 -37.70 -17.72 17.48
CA GLY A 124 -37.54 -16.27 17.57
C GLY A 124 -37.79 -15.58 16.25
N LYS A 125 -38.28 -14.33 16.29
CA LYS A 125 -38.48 -13.48 15.11
C LYS A 125 -37.42 -12.37 14.99
N LYS A 126 -36.26 -12.54 15.61
CA LYS A 126 -35.17 -11.54 15.61
C LYS A 126 -33.99 -12.05 14.79
N LEU A 127 -33.54 -11.24 13.84
CA LEU A 127 -32.33 -11.48 13.06
C LEU A 127 -31.15 -10.83 13.74
N HIS A 128 -30.09 -11.60 13.89
CA HIS A 128 -28.87 -11.16 14.50
C HIS A 128 -27.69 -11.31 13.55
N ASN A 129 -26.71 -10.41 13.66
CA ASN A 129 -25.38 -10.62 13.09
C ASN A 129 -24.72 -11.83 13.82
N PRO A 130 -23.91 -12.68 13.15
CA PRO A 130 -23.14 -13.75 13.79
C PRO A 130 -22.31 -13.30 15.00
N ASN A 131 -21.84 -12.06 14.99
CA ASN A 131 -21.07 -11.45 16.07
C ASN A 131 -21.93 -10.80 17.17
N CYS A 132 -23.26 -10.90 17.10
CA CYS A 132 -24.13 -10.38 18.14
C CYS A 132 -24.05 -11.24 19.41
N MET A 133 -23.91 -10.61 20.57
CA MET A 133 -23.93 -11.29 21.87
C MET A 133 -25.18 -12.18 22.07
N VAL A 134 -26.33 -11.74 21.55
CA VAL A 134 -27.57 -12.54 21.63
C VAL A 134 -27.50 -13.75 20.71
N ALA A 135 -26.96 -13.61 19.49
CA ALA A 135 -26.79 -14.71 18.55
C ALA A 135 -25.88 -15.80 19.12
N GLN A 136 -24.77 -15.41 19.75
CA GLN A 136 -23.82 -16.32 20.37
C GLN A 136 -24.46 -17.16 21.49
N ARG A 137 -25.47 -16.62 22.18
CA ARG A 137 -26.23 -17.33 23.22
C ARG A 137 -27.32 -18.26 22.67
N ILE A 138 -27.67 -18.19 21.39
CA ILE A 138 -28.61 -19.14 20.77
C ILE A 138 -27.90 -20.49 20.62
N PRO A 139 -28.45 -21.59 21.15
CA PRO A 139 -27.88 -22.94 20.96
C PRO A 139 -27.80 -23.30 19.47
N GLU A 140 -26.72 -23.95 19.04
CA GLU A 140 -26.49 -24.27 17.62
C GLU A 140 -27.65 -25.05 16.98
N ALA A 141 -28.23 -26.02 17.70
CA ALA A 141 -29.38 -26.79 17.25
C ALA A 141 -30.67 -25.94 17.02
N LYS A 142 -30.71 -24.72 17.54
CA LYS A 142 -31.82 -23.77 17.36
C LYS A 142 -31.46 -22.59 16.47
N ARG A 143 -30.25 -22.55 15.88
CA ARG A 143 -29.86 -21.49 14.96
C ARG A 143 -30.43 -21.75 13.56
N VAL A 144 -31.00 -20.71 12.97
CA VAL A 144 -31.43 -20.68 11.57
C VAL A 144 -30.53 -19.67 10.85
N LEU A 145 -29.77 -20.14 9.86
CA LEU A 145 -28.92 -19.28 9.03
C LEU A 145 -29.75 -18.73 7.87
N ILE A 146 -29.74 -17.40 7.72
CA ILE A 146 -30.48 -16.71 6.67
C ILE A 146 -29.49 -15.83 5.90
N HIS A 147 -29.46 -15.96 4.58
CA HIS A 147 -28.50 -15.26 3.72
C HIS A 147 -29.06 -13.98 3.08
N ASP A 148 -30.36 -13.74 3.23
CA ASP A 148 -31.07 -12.58 2.67
C ASP A 148 -31.97 -11.95 3.74
N MET A 149 -31.67 -10.69 4.06
CA MET A 149 -32.44 -9.91 5.04
C MET A 149 -33.84 -9.58 4.53
N GLU A 150 -34.01 -9.34 3.23
CA GLU A 150 -35.32 -9.01 2.64
C GLU A 150 -36.26 -10.20 2.67
N GLU A 151 -35.75 -11.38 2.30
CA GLU A 151 -36.50 -12.64 2.40
C GLU A 151 -36.90 -12.93 3.85
N ALA A 152 -36.01 -12.67 4.80
CA ALA A 152 -36.29 -12.81 6.22
C ALA A 152 -37.40 -11.86 6.70
N ILE A 153 -37.38 -10.60 6.27
CA ILE A 153 -38.43 -9.62 6.60
C ILE A 153 -39.77 -10.05 6.00
N LYS A 154 -39.79 -10.54 4.75
CA LYS A 154 -41.01 -11.10 4.11
C LYS A 154 -41.56 -12.31 4.88
N LYS A 155 -40.68 -13.11 5.50
CA LYS A 155 -41.04 -14.23 6.39
C LYS A 155 -41.46 -13.80 7.80
N GLY A 156 -41.48 -12.50 8.10
CA GLY A 156 -41.93 -11.95 9.39
C GLY A 156 -40.85 -11.84 10.46
N TYR A 157 -39.57 -11.94 10.08
CA TYR A 157 -38.47 -11.62 10.98
C TYR A 157 -38.25 -10.11 11.08
N THR A 158 -37.69 -9.67 12.21
CA THR A 158 -37.35 -8.28 12.50
C THR A 158 -35.86 -8.17 12.81
N ALA A 159 -35.22 -7.10 12.34
CA ALA A 159 -33.82 -6.86 12.67
C ALA A 159 -33.63 -6.65 14.18
N CYS A 160 -32.56 -7.19 14.74
CA CYS A 160 -32.16 -6.88 16.11
C CYS A 160 -31.66 -5.43 16.17
N SER A 161 -32.30 -4.61 17.01
CA SER A 161 -31.93 -3.20 17.20
C SER A 161 -30.49 -2.97 17.66
N VAL A 162 -29.87 -3.97 18.28
CA VAL A 162 -28.51 -3.87 18.84
C VAL A 162 -27.43 -4.12 17.79
N CYS A 163 -27.52 -5.23 17.03
CA CYS A 163 -26.48 -5.61 16.07
C CYS A 163 -26.83 -5.31 14.62
N CYS A 164 -28.09 -4.98 14.35
CA CYS A 164 -28.61 -4.65 13.03
C CYS A 164 -29.52 -3.42 13.17
N PRO A 165 -28.98 -2.24 13.57
CA PRO A 165 -29.76 -1.02 13.58
C PRO A 165 -30.33 -0.81 12.18
N VAL A 166 -31.65 -0.74 12.07
CA VAL A 166 -32.33 -0.52 10.79
C VAL A 166 -31.88 0.86 10.33
N GLN A 167 -30.96 0.92 9.36
CA GLN A 167 -30.80 2.14 8.58
C GLN A 167 -32.14 2.33 7.90
N GLU A 168 -32.80 3.45 8.17
CA GLU A 168 -34.14 3.78 7.67
C GLU A 168 -34.24 3.39 6.20
N VAL A 169 -34.86 2.22 5.95
CA VAL A 169 -35.09 1.79 4.59
C VAL A 169 -36.21 2.70 4.13
N LYS A 170 -35.88 3.68 3.30
CA LYS A 170 -36.88 4.52 2.63
C LYS A 170 -37.74 3.57 1.79
N ILE A 171 -38.87 3.15 2.35
CA ILE A 171 -39.89 2.41 1.61
C ILE A 171 -40.52 3.45 0.69
N GLU A 172 -40.01 3.56 -0.54
CA GLU A 172 -40.72 4.26 -1.60
C GLU A 172 -42.00 3.46 -1.88
N ALA A 173 -43.11 3.93 -1.33
CA ALA A 173 -44.43 3.42 -1.67
C ALA A 173 -44.64 3.62 -3.17
N LYS A 174 -44.80 2.51 -3.91
CA LYS A 174 -45.21 2.51 -5.32
C LYS A 174 -46.71 2.67 -5.44
#